data_AF-A0AA41QR23-F1
#
_entry.id   AF-A0AA41QR23-F1
#
_cell.length_a   1.000
_cell.length_b   1.000
_cell.length_c   1.000
_cell.angle_alpha   90.00
_cell.angle_beta   90.00
_cell.angle_gamma   90.00
#
_symmetry.space_group_name_H-M   'P 1'
#
loop_
_entity.id
_entity.type
_entity.pdbx_description
1 polymer ?
#
loop_
_entity_poly.entity_id
_entity_poly.type
_entity_poly.pdbx_seq_one_letter_code
_entity_poly.pdbx_strand_id
1 'polypeptide(L)'
;MFTDYIKYLPLLSMCGWIAMFASKHKSLFLGDCMGLLYHLALVPVVALLPGSAEIKFAGYLWLFSDAMVDMASINGAGHQNVWTARMCVHLLASIWIAGASFGMTGAACFIGIPLGIGLFLHALLGPRIEQTKQVLFAFVFPGMIAWLLSVAYWLGAFTAILP
;
A
#
# COMPACT_ATOMS: atom_id res chain seq x y z
N MET A 1 7.72 18.84 16.79
CA MET A 1 7.43 19.73 15.66
C MET A 1 7.54 19.04 14.29
N PHE A 2 8.48 18.11 14.05
CA PHE A 2 8.52 17.32 12.80
C PHE A 2 7.55 16.11 12.75
N THR A 3 7.07 15.64 13.90
CA THR A 3 6.23 14.44 14.03
C THR A 3 4.76 14.66 13.65
N ASP A 4 4.25 15.88 13.72
CA ASP A 4 2.82 16.15 13.54
C ASP A 4 2.33 15.98 12.11
N TYR A 5 3.23 16.04 11.13
CA TYR A 5 2.87 15.85 9.71
C TYR A 5 2.74 14.37 9.32
N ILE A 6 3.33 13.46 10.09
CA ILE A 6 3.41 12.04 9.73
C ILE A 6 2.00 11.41 9.67
N LYS A 7 1.06 11.90 10.49
CA LYS A 7 -0.35 11.45 10.47
C LYS A 7 -1.07 11.72 9.14
N TYR A 8 -0.56 12.63 8.31
CA TYR A 8 -1.10 12.93 6.97
C TYR A 8 -0.43 12.13 5.86
N LEU A 9 0.69 11.44 6.11
CA LEU A 9 1.38 10.65 5.09
C LEU A 9 0.54 9.49 4.51
N PRO A 10 -0.35 8.81 5.27
CA PRO A 10 -1.27 7.85 4.65
C PRO A 10 -2.20 8.50 3.62
N LEU A 11 -2.58 9.77 3.79
CA LEU A 11 -3.38 10.51 2.82
C LEU A 11 -2.55 10.87 1.57
N LEU A 12 -1.30 11.29 1.74
CA LEU A 12 -0.39 11.52 0.62
C LEU A 12 -0.17 10.23 -0.18
N SER A 13 0.05 9.13 0.54
CA SER A 13 0.14 7.79 -0.04
C SER A 13 -1.12 7.44 -0.83
N MET A 14 -2.31 7.64 -0.25
CA MET A 14 -3.59 7.43 -0.92
C MET A 14 -3.72 8.25 -2.21
N CYS A 15 -3.30 9.51 -2.21
CA CYS A 15 -3.27 10.33 -3.43
C CYS A 15 -2.36 9.71 -4.50
N GLY A 16 -1.15 9.26 -4.12
CA GLY A 16 -0.25 8.53 -5.01
C GLY A 16 -0.87 7.24 -5.57
N TRP A 17 -1.56 6.48 -4.74
CA TRP A 17 -2.26 5.25 -5.14
C TRP A 17 -3.35 5.53 -6.19
N ILE A 18 -4.21 6.51 -5.93
CA ILE A 18 -5.27 6.90 -6.86
C ILE A 18 -4.66 7.42 -8.17
N ALA A 19 -3.66 8.30 -8.07
CA ALA A 19 -3.00 8.90 -9.23
C ALA A 19 -2.26 7.87 -10.08
N MET A 20 -1.66 6.83 -9.48
CA MET A 20 -1.04 5.72 -10.20
C MET A 20 -2.03 5.06 -11.15
N PHE A 21 -3.19 4.62 -10.67
CA PHE A 21 -4.18 3.96 -11.54
C PHE A 21 -4.80 4.93 -12.55
N ALA A 22 -5.10 6.16 -12.15
CA ALA A 22 -5.62 7.18 -13.06
C ALA A 22 -4.64 7.50 -14.21
N SER A 23 -3.34 7.41 -13.95
CA SER A 23 -2.28 7.77 -14.90
C SER A 23 -1.85 6.60 -15.79
N LYS A 24 -1.87 5.35 -15.28
CA LYS A 24 -1.39 4.17 -16.03
C LYS A 24 -2.08 3.93 -17.37
N HIS A 25 -3.33 4.39 -17.52
CA HIS A 25 -4.05 4.33 -18.81
C HIS A 25 -3.51 5.31 -19.86
N LYS A 26 -2.80 6.36 -19.44
CA LYS A 26 -2.25 7.41 -20.33
C LYS A 26 -0.73 7.33 -20.46
N SER A 27 -0.04 7.02 -19.38
CA SER A 27 1.43 6.94 -19.33
C SER A 27 1.86 5.98 -18.22
N LEU A 28 2.56 4.91 -18.60
CA LEU A 28 3.15 3.97 -17.65
C LEU A 28 4.18 4.67 -16.77
N PHE A 29 5.04 5.51 -17.35
CA PHE A 29 6.03 6.31 -16.62
C PHE A 29 5.39 7.15 -15.52
N LEU A 30 4.36 7.94 -15.86
CA LEU A 30 3.68 8.78 -14.88
C LEU A 30 3.00 7.92 -13.80
N GLY A 31 2.37 6.82 -14.22
CA GLY A 31 1.79 5.84 -13.32
C GLY A 31 2.80 5.31 -12.29
N ASP A 32 3.98 4.90 -12.74
CA ASP A 32 5.02 4.36 -11.87
C ASP A 32 5.66 5.45 -10.99
N CYS A 33 5.79 6.69 -11.46
CA CYS A 33 6.18 7.82 -10.60
C CYS A 33 5.18 8.06 -9.46
N MET A 34 3.87 7.93 -9.73
CA MET A 34 2.85 8.03 -8.68
C MET A 34 2.86 6.81 -7.75
N GLY A 35 3.24 5.63 -8.27
CA GLY A 35 3.56 4.45 -7.47
C GLY A 35 4.70 4.72 -6.48
N LEU A 36 5.79 5.35 -6.92
CA LEU A 36 6.88 5.77 -6.03
C LEU A 36 6.39 6.70 -4.92
N LEU A 37 5.56 7.69 -5.25
CA LEU A 37 4.97 8.59 -4.25
C LEU A 37 4.13 7.80 -3.23
N TYR A 38 3.30 6.88 -3.70
CA TYR A 38 2.49 5.99 -2.86
C TYR A 38 3.35 5.23 -1.84
N HIS A 39 4.40 4.55 -2.31
CA HIS A 39 5.25 3.72 -1.46
C HIS A 39 6.13 4.54 -0.51
N LEU A 40 6.81 5.57 -1.03
CA LEU A 40 7.76 6.36 -0.23
C LEU A 40 7.07 7.18 0.85
N ALA A 41 5.85 7.65 0.61
CA ALA A 41 5.05 8.34 1.63
C ALA A 41 4.74 7.43 2.84
N LEU A 42 4.61 6.11 2.64
CA LEU A 42 4.33 5.18 3.75
C LEU A 42 5.55 4.77 4.56
N VAL A 43 6.77 4.99 4.06
CA VAL A 43 7.98 4.53 4.75
C VAL A 43 8.05 5.06 6.19
N PRO A 44 7.85 6.36 6.48
CA PRO A 44 7.84 6.84 7.86
C PRO A 44 6.65 6.32 8.68
N VAL A 45 5.55 5.95 8.02
CA VAL A 45 4.34 5.42 8.68
C VAL A 45 4.61 4.05 9.29
N VAL A 46 5.44 3.20 8.65
CA VAL A 46 5.84 1.87 9.18
C VAL A 46 6.36 1.95 10.61
N ALA A 47 7.16 2.98 10.94
CA ALA A 47 7.70 3.17 12.28
C ALA A 47 6.61 3.41 13.33
N LEU A 48 5.54 4.12 12.95
CA LEU A 48 4.46 4.52 13.84
C LEU A 48 3.38 3.44 14.04
N LEU A 49 3.14 2.60 13.04
CA LEU A 49 2.09 1.61 13.16
C LEU A 49 2.46 0.53 14.19
N PRO A 50 1.45 -0.10 14.84
CA PRO A 50 1.67 -1.23 15.72
C PRO A 50 2.34 -2.42 15.01
N GLY A 51 2.91 -3.33 15.80
CA GLY A 51 3.51 -4.57 15.29
C GLY A 51 4.91 -4.81 15.84
N SER A 52 5.33 -6.08 15.83
CA SER A 52 6.68 -6.51 16.20
C SER A 52 7.72 -6.00 15.19
N ALA A 53 9.00 -6.20 15.50
CA ALA A 53 10.09 -5.83 14.60
C ALA A 53 9.98 -6.52 13.23
N GLU A 54 9.51 -7.77 13.20
CA GLU A 54 9.31 -8.56 11.99
C GLU A 54 8.17 -8.00 11.13
N ILE A 55 7.06 -7.57 11.75
CA ILE A 55 5.94 -6.92 11.05
C ILE A 55 6.41 -5.61 10.41
N LYS A 56 7.16 -4.79 11.14
CA LYS A 56 7.72 -3.53 10.61
C LYS A 56 8.74 -3.79 9.51
N PHE A 57 9.59 -4.81 9.68
CA PHE A 57 10.54 -5.24 8.66
C PHE A 57 9.84 -5.64 7.36
N ALA A 58 8.75 -6.42 7.44
CA ALA A 58 7.93 -6.75 6.28
C ALA A 58 7.36 -5.49 5.59
N GLY A 59 6.95 -4.49 6.36
CA GLY A 59 6.47 -3.20 5.84
C GLY A 59 7.55 -2.45 5.06
N TYR A 60 8.74 -2.30 5.63
CA TYR A 60 9.87 -1.68 4.93
C TYR A 60 10.27 -2.46 3.68
N LEU A 61 10.37 -3.79 3.79
CA LEU A 61 10.77 -4.63 2.68
C LEU A 61 9.74 -4.57 1.55
N TRP A 62 8.44 -4.52 1.85
CA TRP A 62 7.42 -4.24 0.84
C TRP A 62 7.68 -2.91 0.16
N LEU A 63 7.65 -1.80 0.90
CA LEU A 63 7.65 -0.46 0.33
C LEU A 63 8.89 -0.18 -0.52
N PHE A 64 10.07 -0.61 -0.05
CA PHE A 64 11.31 -0.46 -0.82
C PHE A 64 11.34 -1.39 -2.03
N SER A 65 10.86 -2.64 -1.91
CA SER A 65 10.86 -3.57 -3.04
C SER A 65 9.91 -3.12 -4.15
N ASP A 66 8.69 -2.68 -3.80
CA ASP A 66 7.74 -2.19 -4.79
C ASP A 66 8.20 -0.87 -5.42
N ALA A 67 8.88 0.00 -4.67
CA ALA A 67 9.54 1.17 -5.26
C ALA A 67 10.65 0.77 -6.25
N MET A 68 11.43 -0.28 -5.96
CA MET A 68 12.41 -0.82 -6.91
C MET A 68 11.74 -1.44 -8.14
N VAL A 69 10.57 -2.09 -7.97
CA VAL A 69 9.77 -2.62 -9.09
C VAL A 69 9.26 -1.48 -9.98
N ASP A 70 8.79 -0.38 -9.39
CA ASP A 70 8.40 0.83 -10.12
C ASP A 70 9.61 1.41 -10.89
N MET A 71 10.79 1.49 -10.24
CA MET A 71 12.01 1.93 -10.91
C MET A 71 12.43 1.00 -12.05
N ALA A 72 12.32 -0.32 -11.89
CA ALA A 72 12.62 -1.28 -12.94
C ALA A 72 11.68 -1.08 -14.14
N SER A 73 10.39 -0.86 -13.89
CA SER A 73 9.39 -0.55 -14.92
C SER A 73 9.74 0.74 -15.67
N ILE A 74 10.07 1.82 -14.94
CA ILE A 74 10.53 3.10 -15.51
C ILE A 74 11.76 2.91 -16.42
N ASN A 75 12.66 1.99 -16.06
CA ASN A 75 13.88 1.69 -16.82
C ASN A 75 13.69 0.61 -17.90
N GLY A 76 12.44 0.29 -18.26
CA GLY A 76 12.13 -0.57 -19.41
C GLY A 76 12.10 -2.07 -19.11
N ALA A 77 12.01 -2.49 -17.85
CA ALA A 77 11.75 -3.88 -17.52
C ALA A 77 10.39 -4.32 -18.11
N GLY A 78 10.36 -5.53 -18.69
CA GLY A 78 9.15 -6.05 -19.34
C GLY A 78 7.97 -6.19 -18.37
N HIS A 79 6.75 -5.91 -18.85
CA HIS A 79 5.52 -5.94 -18.05
C HIS A 79 5.36 -7.25 -17.25
N GLN A 80 5.67 -8.40 -17.85
CA GLN A 80 5.54 -9.68 -17.16
C GLN A 80 6.51 -9.81 -15.98
N ASN A 81 7.76 -9.33 -16.13
CA ASN A 81 8.75 -9.36 -15.07
C ASN A 81 8.36 -8.43 -13.93
N VAL A 82 7.91 -7.21 -14.27
CA VAL A 82 7.41 -6.22 -13.30
C VAL A 82 6.21 -6.79 -12.54
N TRP A 83 5.27 -7.42 -13.24
CA TRP A 83 4.09 -8.03 -12.63
C TRP A 83 4.46 -9.18 -11.69
N THR A 84 5.30 -10.12 -12.14
CA THR A 84 5.76 -11.25 -11.32
C THR A 84 6.48 -10.77 -10.06
N ALA A 85 7.40 -9.80 -10.21
CA ALA A 85 8.11 -9.22 -9.07
C ALA A 85 7.15 -8.59 -8.06
N ARG A 86 6.16 -7.83 -8.54
CA ARG A 86 5.12 -7.23 -7.71
C ARG A 86 4.31 -8.27 -6.93
N MET A 87 4.00 -9.42 -7.54
CA MET A 87 3.28 -10.50 -6.83
C MET A 87 4.08 -11.08 -5.67
N CYS A 88 5.40 -11.25 -5.83
CA CYS A 88 6.27 -11.69 -4.74
C CYS A 88 6.27 -10.68 -3.59
N VAL A 89 6.27 -9.39 -3.92
CA VAL A 89 6.34 -8.30 -2.96
C VAL A 89 5.02 -8.10 -2.20
N HIS A 90 3.87 -8.39 -2.81
CA HIS A 90 2.56 -8.36 -2.15
C HIS A 90 2.42 -9.31 -0.95
N LEU A 91 3.23 -10.38 -0.86
CA LEU A 91 3.30 -11.22 0.34
C LEU A 91 3.74 -10.39 1.56
N LEU A 92 4.73 -9.53 1.39
CA LEU A 92 5.25 -8.68 2.45
C LEU A 92 4.25 -7.58 2.82
N ALA A 93 3.59 -7.02 1.79
CA ALA A 93 2.48 -6.10 1.97
C ALA A 93 1.37 -6.72 2.85
N SER A 94 1.00 -7.96 2.55
CA SER A 94 -0.01 -8.71 3.31
C SER A 94 0.39 -8.85 4.78
N ILE A 95 1.61 -9.32 5.05
CA ILE A 95 2.12 -9.51 6.42
C ILE A 95 2.08 -8.20 7.19
N TRP A 96 2.56 -7.10 6.59
CA TRP A 96 2.58 -5.81 7.27
C TRP A 96 1.19 -5.23 7.47
N ILE A 97 0.37 -5.15 6.42
CA ILE A 97 -0.97 -4.57 6.50
C ILE A 97 -1.80 -5.32 7.53
N ALA A 98 -1.88 -6.66 7.45
CA ALA A 98 -2.66 -7.43 8.41
C ALA A 98 -2.06 -7.34 9.83
N GLY A 99 -0.74 -7.49 9.96
CA GLY A 99 -0.05 -7.48 11.25
C GLY A 99 -0.16 -6.13 11.97
N ALA A 100 0.02 -5.03 11.26
CA ALA A 100 -0.13 -3.68 11.81
C ALA A 100 -1.58 -3.40 12.20
N SER A 101 -2.53 -3.81 11.36
CA SER A 101 -3.96 -3.60 11.59
C SER A 101 -4.49 -4.39 12.78
N PHE A 102 -3.92 -5.56 13.07
CA PHE A 102 -4.27 -6.35 14.26
C PHE A 102 -3.97 -5.62 15.57
N GLY A 103 -2.95 -4.75 15.59
CA GLY A 103 -2.64 -3.90 16.75
C GLY A 103 -3.41 -2.58 16.80
N MET A 104 -4.32 -2.33 15.85
CA MET A 104 -5.16 -1.13 15.79
C MET A 104 -6.59 -1.43 16.25
N THR A 105 -7.40 -0.38 16.38
CA THR A 105 -8.82 -0.47 16.74
C THR A 105 -9.70 0.13 15.64
N GLY A 106 -10.99 -0.22 15.66
CA GLY A 106 -11.99 0.35 14.76
C GLY A 106 -11.76 0.00 13.29
N ALA A 107 -12.06 0.95 12.40
CA ALA A 107 -12.06 0.74 10.95
C ALA A 107 -10.70 0.25 10.42
N ALA A 108 -9.58 0.75 10.96
CA ALA A 108 -8.25 0.35 10.50
C ALA A 108 -7.97 -1.16 10.71
N CYS A 109 -8.45 -1.71 11.82
CA CYS A 109 -8.38 -3.15 12.09
C CYS A 109 -9.31 -3.95 11.15
N PHE A 110 -10.60 -3.58 11.10
CA PHE A 110 -11.62 -4.31 10.34
C PHE A 110 -11.40 -4.29 8.82
N ILE A 111 -10.78 -3.23 8.29
CA ILE A 111 -10.48 -3.12 6.86
C ILE A 111 -9.13 -3.77 6.55
N GLY A 112 -8.12 -3.50 7.38
CA GLY A 112 -6.75 -3.91 7.10
C GLY A 112 -6.51 -5.41 7.17
N ILE A 113 -7.15 -6.13 8.10
CA ILE A 113 -6.99 -7.59 8.19
C ILE A 113 -7.52 -8.29 6.92
N PRO A 114 -8.79 -8.09 6.49
CA PRO A 114 -9.28 -8.66 5.23
C PRO A 114 -8.47 -8.22 4.02
N LEU A 115 -8.04 -6.94 3.97
CA LEU A 115 -7.21 -6.42 2.88
C LEU A 115 -5.87 -7.15 2.78
N GLY A 116 -5.18 -7.34 3.90
CA GLY A 116 -3.94 -8.11 3.95
C GLY A 116 -4.14 -9.56 3.50
N ILE A 117 -5.19 -10.23 3.98
CA ILE A 117 -5.53 -11.60 3.55
C ILE A 117 -5.80 -11.63 2.03
N GLY A 118 -6.58 -10.68 1.50
CA GLY A 118 -6.88 -10.62 0.08
C GLY A 118 -5.64 -10.37 -0.79
N LEU A 119 -4.69 -9.56 -0.32
CA LEU A 119 -3.40 -9.37 -0.99
C LEU A 119 -2.56 -10.65 -1.01
N PHE A 120 -2.57 -11.43 0.08
CA PHE A 120 -1.90 -12.75 0.10
C PHE A 120 -2.54 -13.71 -0.90
N LEU A 121 -3.88 -13.83 -0.87
CA LEU A 121 -4.60 -14.69 -1.80
C LEU A 121 -4.33 -14.27 -3.25
N HIS A 122 -4.25 -12.98 -3.52
CA HIS A 122 -3.89 -12.49 -4.84
C HIS A 122 -2.44 -12.83 -5.23
N ALA A 123 -1.47 -12.62 -4.34
CA ALA A 123 -0.08 -12.99 -4.60
C ALA A 123 0.06 -14.49 -4.92
N LEU A 124 -0.69 -15.33 -4.19
CA LEU A 124 -0.64 -16.78 -4.32
C LEU A 124 -1.40 -17.33 -5.54
N LEU A 125 -2.59 -16.78 -5.81
CA LEU A 125 -3.54 -17.33 -6.78
C LEU A 125 -3.63 -16.50 -8.07
N GLY A 126 -3.12 -15.28 -8.09
CA GLY A 126 -3.22 -14.37 -9.22
C GLY A 126 -2.79 -14.97 -10.56
N PRO A 127 -1.66 -15.70 -10.64
CA PRO A 127 -1.24 -16.39 -11.87
C PRO A 127 -2.20 -17.48 -12.38
N ARG A 128 -3.14 -17.95 -11.54
CA ARG A 128 -4.05 -19.07 -11.81
C ARG A 128 -5.50 -18.63 -12.02
N ILE A 129 -5.83 -17.35 -11.85
CA ILE A 129 -7.18 -16.82 -11.95
C ILE A 129 -7.34 -16.05 -13.26
N GLU A 130 -8.25 -16.50 -14.12
CA GLU A 130 -8.69 -15.71 -15.26
C GLU A 130 -9.23 -14.35 -14.77
N GLN A 131 -8.85 -13.27 -15.45
CA GLN A 131 -9.24 -11.90 -15.06
C GLN A 131 -8.77 -11.43 -13.66
N THR A 132 -7.71 -12.04 -13.10
CA THR A 132 -7.16 -11.66 -11.78
C THR A 132 -6.98 -10.14 -11.59
N LYS A 133 -6.55 -9.41 -12.63
CA LYS A 133 -6.36 -7.96 -12.59
C LYS A 133 -7.65 -7.17 -12.29
N GLN A 134 -8.80 -7.65 -12.78
CA GLN A 134 -10.10 -7.00 -12.60
C GLN A 134 -10.66 -7.26 -11.20
N VAL A 135 -10.56 -8.51 -10.72
CA VAL A 135 -10.91 -8.88 -9.34
C VAL A 135 -10.06 -8.09 -8.36
N LEU A 136 -8.77 -7.90 -8.67
CA LEU A 136 -7.88 -7.08 -7.86
C LEU A 136 -8.28 -5.62 -7.83
N PHE A 137 -8.60 -5.06 -8.99
CA PHE A 137 -9.03 -3.68 -9.08
C PHE A 137 -10.32 -3.45 -8.28
N ALA A 138 -11.27 -4.39 -8.32
CA ALA A 138 -12.51 -4.29 -7.57
C ALA A 138 -12.32 -4.38 -6.03
N PHE A 139 -11.29 -5.09 -5.56
CA PHE A 139 -11.06 -5.30 -4.13
C PHE A 139 -9.94 -4.42 -3.55
N VAL A 140 -8.72 -4.51 -4.10
CA VAL A 140 -7.53 -3.84 -3.55
C VAL A 140 -7.57 -2.34 -3.76
N PHE A 141 -8.11 -1.85 -4.89
CA PHE A 141 -8.19 -0.41 -5.12
C PHE A 141 -9.04 0.32 -4.07
N PRO A 142 -10.33 -0.03 -3.87
CA PRO A 142 -11.12 0.60 -2.81
C PRO A 142 -10.65 0.18 -1.42
N GLY A 143 -10.16 -1.05 -1.24
CA GLY A 143 -9.64 -1.55 0.03
C GLY A 143 -8.46 -0.75 0.55
N MET A 144 -7.45 -0.47 -0.30
CA MET A 144 -6.32 0.36 0.08
C MET A 144 -6.73 1.80 0.40
N ILE A 145 -7.62 2.39 -0.38
CA ILE A 145 -8.13 3.75 -0.10
C ILE A 145 -8.79 3.79 1.28
N ALA A 146 -9.69 2.85 1.55
CA ALA A 146 -10.39 2.77 2.83
C ALA A 146 -9.42 2.52 3.99
N TRP A 147 -8.43 1.65 3.80
CA TRP A 147 -7.43 1.36 4.82
C TRP A 147 -6.56 2.59 5.11
N LEU A 148 -6.01 3.25 4.09
CA LEU A 148 -5.16 4.44 4.25
C LEU A 148 -5.91 5.60 4.93
N LEU A 149 -7.18 5.81 4.57
CA LEU A 149 -8.05 6.77 5.25
C LEU A 149 -8.23 6.41 6.72
N SER A 150 -8.51 5.14 7.01
CA SER A 150 -8.70 4.68 8.39
C SER A 150 -7.42 4.74 9.22
N VAL A 151 -6.25 4.52 8.62
CA VAL A 151 -4.94 4.69 9.27
C VAL A 151 -4.68 6.18 9.56
N ALA A 152 -4.94 7.07 8.61
CA ALA A 152 -4.83 8.52 8.85
C ALA A 152 -5.75 8.98 10.00
N TYR A 153 -6.98 8.48 10.03
CA TYR A 153 -7.92 8.74 11.11
C TYR A 153 -7.41 8.19 12.45
N TRP A 154 -6.94 6.95 12.48
CA TRP A 154 -6.39 6.32 13.69
C TRP A 154 -5.17 7.07 14.23
N LEU A 155 -4.33 7.63 13.36
CA LEU A 155 -3.20 8.50 13.70
C LEU A 155 -3.62 9.94 14.12
N GLY A 156 -4.92 10.27 14.10
CA GLY A 156 -5.41 11.58 14.53
C GLY A 156 -5.23 12.69 13.49
N ALA A 157 -5.26 12.37 12.19
CA ALA A 157 -5.22 13.39 11.13
C ALA A 157 -6.47 14.29 11.13
N PHE A 158 -7.61 13.77 11.61
CA PHE A 158 -8.92 14.44 11.59
C PHE A 158 -9.44 14.85 12.96
N THR A 159 -8.70 14.62 14.04
CA THR A 159 -9.05 15.19 15.34
C THR A 159 -8.84 16.69 15.28
N ALA A 160 -9.94 17.45 15.18
CA ALA A 160 -9.91 18.89 15.27
C ALA A 160 -9.30 19.29 16.62
N ILE A 161 -8.26 20.13 16.59
CA ILE A 161 -7.98 21.01 17.72
C ILE A 161 -9.15 21.99 17.70
N LEU A 162 -10.21 21.69 18.47
CA LEU A 162 -11.17 22.71 18.83
C LEU A 162 -10.36 23.80 19.56
N PRO A 163 -10.35 25.06 19.06
CA PRO A 163 -9.71 26.16 19.77
C PRO A 163 -10.36 26.39 21.14
#